data_AF-A0A7S3WGW4-F1
#
_entry.id   AF-A0A7S3WGW4-F1
#
_cell.length_a   1.000
_cell.length_b   1.000
_cell.length_c   1.000
_cell.angle_alpha   90.00
_cell.angle_beta   90.00
_cell.angle_gamma   90.00
#
_symmetry.space_group_name_H-M   'P 1'
#
loop_
_entity.id
_entity.type
_entity.pdbx_description
1 polymer ?
#
loop_
_entity_poly.entity_id
_entity_poly.type
_entity_poly.pdbx_seq_one_letter_code
_entity_poly.pdbx_strand_id
1 'polypeptide(L)'
;VGFHFYAYDCRPEEAGGYKGFQERLDAVAGIMDRYPFVKGAIVNEVGMLNCPPHAENPICVPNTGKYPADKSSDHSCPVNDELPEGMATFINKLFDMVIAAKAKDGRPVVKGFSWFNENMAGGTYNLQLFDADGHVNAAGKAYLS
;
A
#
# COMPACT_ATOMS: atom_id res chain seq x y z
N VAL A 1 12.41 12.44 3.36
CA VAL A 1 10.95 12.71 3.25
C VAL A 1 10.23 11.60 3.99
N GLY A 2 9.24 11.89 4.82
CA GLY A 2 8.38 10.87 5.44
C GLY A 2 6.97 10.97 4.87
N PHE A 3 6.34 9.85 4.52
CA PHE A 3 4.93 9.85 4.12
C PHE A 3 4.24 8.51 4.37
N HIS A 4 2.94 8.58 4.58
CA HIS A 4 2.02 7.44 4.62
C HIS A 4 1.39 7.21 3.25
N PHE A 5 1.04 5.97 2.95
CA PHE A 5 0.35 5.62 1.71
C PHE A 5 -0.73 4.56 1.93
N TYR A 6 -1.93 4.86 1.49
CA TYR A 6 -3.02 3.89 1.45
C TYR A 6 -3.69 3.89 0.09
N ALA A 7 -3.87 2.69 -0.47
CA ALA A 7 -4.79 2.46 -1.56
C ALA A 7 -6.22 2.24 -1.01
N TYR A 8 -7.20 2.12 -1.91
CA TYR A 8 -8.61 2.06 -1.55
C TYR A 8 -9.26 0.77 -2.06
N ASP A 9 -10.10 0.22 -1.20
CA ASP A 9 -11.19 -0.70 -1.56
C ASP A 9 -10.75 -1.94 -2.34
N CYS A 10 -9.52 -2.45 -2.16
CA CYS A 10 -9.00 -3.59 -2.92
C CYS A 10 -9.04 -3.40 -4.46
N ARG A 11 -8.95 -2.14 -4.90
CA ARG A 11 -8.95 -1.70 -6.31
C ARG A 11 -7.73 -0.82 -6.63
N PRO A 12 -6.49 -1.25 -6.34
CA PRO A 12 -5.33 -0.37 -6.44
C PRO A 12 -5.02 0.15 -7.86
N GLU A 13 -5.51 -0.50 -8.92
CA GLU A 13 -5.40 -0.02 -10.30
C GLU A 13 -6.59 0.90 -10.65
N GLU A 14 -7.83 0.42 -10.58
CA GLU A 14 -9.04 1.18 -10.92
C GLU A 14 -9.17 2.47 -10.08
N ALA A 15 -8.85 2.40 -8.79
CA ALA A 15 -8.91 3.53 -7.87
C ALA A 15 -7.66 4.44 -7.91
N GLY A 16 -6.69 4.15 -8.80
CA GLY A 16 -5.47 4.95 -8.97
C GLY A 16 -4.45 4.83 -7.84
N GLY A 17 -4.52 3.78 -7.03
CA GLY A 17 -3.58 3.51 -5.93
C GLY A 17 -2.14 3.39 -6.42
N TYR A 18 -1.83 2.49 -7.36
CA TYR A 18 -0.46 2.34 -7.88
C TYR A 18 0.03 3.61 -8.55
N LYS A 19 -0.80 4.24 -9.39
CA LYS A 19 -0.45 5.51 -10.02
C LYS A 19 -0.09 6.58 -8.97
N GLY A 20 -0.92 6.76 -7.95
CA GLY A 20 -0.68 7.71 -6.88
C GLY A 20 0.58 7.39 -6.06
N PHE A 21 0.89 6.11 -5.84
CA PHE A 21 2.15 5.72 -5.20
C PHE A 21 3.37 6.07 -6.06
N GLN A 22 3.33 5.80 -7.37
CA GLN A 22 4.40 6.17 -8.29
C GLN A 22 4.63 7.69 -8.30
N GLU A 23 3.56 8.48 -8.36
CA GLU A 23 3.64 9.95 -8.33
C GLU A 23 4.33 10.46 -7.04
N ARG A 24 4.10 9.79 -5.90
CA ARG A 24 4.82 10.11 -4.65
C ARG A 24 6.30 9.76 -4.74
N LEU A 25 6.66 8.61 -5.31
CA LEU A 25 8.05 8.21 -5.52
C LEU A 25 8.78 9.18 -6.46
N ASP A 26 8.13 9.57 -7.55
CA ASP A 26 8.67 10.52 -8.53
C ASP A 26 8.87 11.90 -7.92
N ALA A 27 7.92 12.36 -7.08
CA ALA A 27 8.06 13.61 -6.34
C ALA A 27 9.28 13.57 -5.39
N VAL A 28 9.52 12.45 -4.70
CA VAL A 28 10.70 12.28 -3.85
C VAL A 28 11.98 12.26 -4.68
N ALA A 29 12.00 11.57 -5.82
CA ALA A 29 13.13 11.59 -6.75
C ALA A 29 13.47 13.03 -7.18
N GLY A 30 12.47 13.81 -7.56
CA GLY A 30 12.64 15.23 -7.91
C GLY A 30 13.18 16.07 -6.75
N ILE A 31 12.77 15.79 -5.51
CA ILE A 31 13.36 16.43 -4.31
C ILE A 31 14.83 16.04 -4.14
N MET A 32 15.19 14.77 -4.32
CA MET A 32 16.57 14.29 -4.21
C MET A 32 17.50 14.86 -5.26
N ASP A 33 17.00 15.04 -6.49
CA ASP A 33 17.73 15.67 -7.60
C ASP A 33 17.99 17.16 -7.29
N ARG A 34 16.97 17.85 -6.78
CA ARG A 34 17.06 19.28 -6.43
C ARG A 34 17.92 19.54 -5.19
N TYR A 35 17.88 18.62 -4.24
CA TYR A 35 18.56 18.74 -2.94
C TYR A 35 19.41 17.49 -2.67
N PRO A 36 20.68 17.45 -3.14
CA PRO A 36 21.51 16.24 -3.07
C PRO A 36 21.75 15.68 -1.66
N PHE A 37 21.62 16.51 -0.62
CA PHE A 37 21.72 16.07 0.77
C PHE A 37 20.52 15.23 1.23
N VAL A 38 19.36 15.36 0.60
CA VAL A 38 18.19 14.52 0.87
C VAL A 38 18.49 13.10 0.40
N LYS A 39 18.34 12.14 1.31
CA LYS A 39 18.72 10.74 1.07
C LYS A 39 17.61 9.89 0.48
N GLY A 40 16.35 10.33 0.56
CA GLY A 40 15.20 9.61 0.05
C GLY A 40 13.99 9.70 0.97
N ALA A 41 13.10 8.72 0.82
CA ALA A 41 11.87 8.59 1.57
C ALA A 41 11.91 7.46 2.61
N ILE A 42 11.23 7.69 3.72
CA ILE A 42 10.73 6.64 4.61
C ILE A 42 9.22 6.60 4.38
N VAL A 43 8.73 5.49 3.87
CA VAL A 43 7.29 5.22 3.78
C VAL A 43 6.90 4.52 5.08
N ASN A 44 6.44 5.29 6.06
CA ASN A 44 6.35 4.84 7.45
C ASN A 44 5.04 4.13 7.79
N GLU A 45 4.06 4.14 6.88
CA GLU A 45 2.80 3.43 7.05
C GLU A 45 2.21 3.16 5.67
N VAL A 46 1.95 1.89 5.38
CA VAL A 46 1.43 1.43 4.10
C VAL A 46 0.30 0.45 4.31
N GLY A 47 -0.78 0.60 3.56
CA GLY A 47 -1.91 -0.32 3.66
C GLY A 47 -3.00 -0.09 2.61
N MET A 48 -4.17 -0.66 2.90
CA MET A 48 -5.38 -0.54 2.10
C MET A 48 -6.54 -0.12 2.99
N LEU A 49 -7.22 0.96 2.63
CA LEU A 49 -8.44 1.44 3.30
C LEU A 49 -9.66 0.69 2.77
N ASN A 50 -10.60 0.34 3.65
CA ASN A 50 -11.83 -0.41 3.30
C ASN A 50 -13.02 0.51 2.95
N CYS A 51 -12.73 1.57 2.20
CA CYS A 51 -13.69 2.58 1.78
C CYS A 51 -13.41 3.00 0.33
N PRO A 52 -14.40 3.58 -0.38
CA PRO A 52 -14.21 4.08 -1.73
C PRO A 52 -13.07 5.10 -1.83
N PRO A 53 -12.44 5.25 -3.01
CA PRO A 53 -11.47 6.31 -3.23
C PRO A 53 -12.10 7.71 -3.06
N HIS A 54 -11.26 8.68 -2.70
CA HIS A 54 -11.67 10.08 -2.52
C HIS A 54 -12.43 10.68 -3.70
N ALA A 55 -12.18 10.21 -4.93
CA ALA A 55 -12.87 10.66 -6.13
C ALA A 55 -14.35 10.22 -6.18
N GLU A 56 -14.68 9.09 -5.56
CA GLU A 56 -16.04 8.57 -5.42
C GLU A 56 -16.71 9.10 -4.15
N ASN A 57 -15.97 9.13 -3.04
CA ASN A 57 -16.45 9.64 -1.76
C ASN A 57 -15.34 10.38 -1.01
N PRO A 58 -15.49 11.70 -0.75
CA PRO A 58 -14.45 12.48 -0.08
C PRO A 58 -14.23 12.09 1.39
N ILE A 59 -15.13 11.32 1.99
CA ILE A 59 -15.01 10.82 3.36
C ILE A 59 -14.87 9.30 3.30
N CYS A 60 -13.76 8.80 3.84
CA CYS A 60 -13.56 7.36 4.00
C CYS A 60 -14.48 6.81 5.10
N VAL A 61 -15.65 6.32 4.70
CA VAL A 61 -16.56 5.58 5.58
C VAL A 61 -16.28 4.08 5.39
N PRO A 62 -15.85 3.36 6.43
CA PRO A 62 -15.55 1.93 6.33
C PRO A 62 -16.71 1.09 5.79
N ASN A 63 -16.39 0.04 5.03
CA ASN A 63 -17.33 -0.93 4.45
C ASN A 63 -18.34 -0.34 3.44
N THR A 64 -18.05 0.81 2.83
CA THR A 64 -18.95 1.44 1.84
C THR A 64 -18.51 1.29 0.38
N GLY A 65 -17.39 0.59 0.14
CA GLY A 65 -16.84 0.37 -1.20
C GLY A 65 -17.43 -0.82 -1.95
N LYS A 66 -16.85 -1.12 -3.12
CA LYS A 66 -17.16 -2.25 -4.00
C LYS A 66 -16.81 -3.59 -3.35
N TYR A 67 -15.77 -3.62 -2.50
CA TYR A 67 -15.35 -4.83 -1.80
C TYR A 67 -15.34 -4.60 -0.28
N PRO A 68 -16.50 -4.44 0.38
CA PRO A 68 -16.54 -4.19 1.82
C PRO A 68 -15.84 -5.29 2.62
N ALA A 69 -15.00 -4.90 3.59
CA ALA A 69 -14.23 -5.85 4.38
C ALA A 69 -15.13 -6.79 5.20
N ASP A 70 -16.30 -6.31 5.65
CA ASP A 70 -17.29 -7.11 6.40
C ASP A 70 -17.91 -8.27 5.60
N LYS A 71 -17.66 -8.35 4.28
CA LYS A 71 -18.07 -9.49 3.44
C LYS A 71 -17.01 -10.59 3.37
N SER A 72 -15.76 -10.29 3.75
CA SER A 72 -14.73 -11.33 3.91
C SER A 72 -14.76 -11.89 5.32
N SER A 73 -14.60 -13.21 5.45
CA SER A 73 -14.60 -13.90 6.75
C SER A 73 -13.47 -13.47 7.69
N ASP A 74 -12.37 -12.98 7.13
CA ASP A 74 -11.18 -12.51 7.85
C ASP A 74 -10.93 -11.00 7.68
N HIS A 75 -11.87 -10.30 7.06
CA HIS A 75 -11.79 -8.87 6.68
C HIS A 75 -10.63 -8.51 5.74
N SER A 76 -9.99 -9.48 5.07
CA SER A 76 -8.94 -9.22 4.09
C SER A 76 -9.50 -8.74 2.75
N CYS A 77 -8.61 -8.31 1.86
CA CYS A 77 -8.99 -8.06 0.48
C CYS A 77 -9.40 -9.37 -0.20
N PRO A 78 -10.58 -9.44 -0.84
CA PRO A 78 -10.95 -10.61 -1.60
C PRO A 78 -10.05 -10.75 -2.83
N VAL A 79 -9.91 -11.99 -3.31
CA VAL A 79 -9.31 -12.27 -4.61
C VAL A 79 -10.20 -11.67 -5.70
N ASN A 80 -9.59 -10.87 -6.58
CA ASN A 80 -10.28 -10.23 -7.71
C ASN A 80 -9.30 -10.06 -8.90
N ASP A 81 -9.79 -9.47 -10.00
CA ASP A 81 -8.99 -9.30 -11.23
C ASP A 81 -7.72 -8.46 -11.05
N GLU A 82 -7.71 -7.50 -10.12
CA GLU A 82 -6.54 -6.66 -9.81
C GLU A 82 -5.64 -7.29 -8.73
N LEU A 83 -6.21 -8.16 -7.90
CA LEU A 83 -5.59 -8.80 -6.74
C LEU A 83 -5.80 -10.33 -6.80
N PRO A 84 -5.21 -11.05 -7.78
CA PRO A 84 -5.37 -12.50 -7.93
C PRO A 84 -4.87 -13.30 -6.72
N GLU A 85 -4.00 -12.73 -5.89
CA GLU A 85 -3.53 -13.32 -4.62
C GLU A 85 -3.95 -12.47 -3.41
N GLY A 86 -5.02 -11.69 -3.55
CA GLY A 86 -5.51 -10.76 -2.53
C GLY A 86 -4.45 -9.72 -2.17
N MET A 87 -4.26 -9.47 -0.87
CA MET A 87 -3.32 -8.46 -0.37
C MET A 87 -1.86 -8.72 -0.79
N ALA A 88 -1.48 -9.99 -1.02
CA ALA A 88 -0.13 -10.34 -1.43
C ALA A 88 0.24 -9.71 -2.79
N THR A 89 -0.70 -9.69 -3.75
CA THR A 89 -0.49 -9.03 -5.04
C THR A 89 -0.14 -7.55 -4.86
N PHE A 90 -0.86 -6.86 -3.98
CA PHE A 90 -0.64 -5.45 -3.72
C PHE A 90 0.75 -5.18 -3.15
N ILE A 91 1.16 -5.96 -2.13
CA ILE A 91 2.48 -5.82 -1.50
C ILE A 91 3.60 -6.06 -2.51
N ASN A 92 3.53 -7.15 -3.28
CA ASN A 92 4.53 -7.47 -4.30
C ASN A 92 4.67 -6.33 -5.32
N LYS A 93 3.54 -5.81 -5.81
CA LYS A 93 3.56 -4.71 -6.78
C LYS A 93 4.15 -3.42 -6.21
N LEU A 94 3.87 -3.10 -4.95
CA LEU A 94 4.50 -1.95 -4.29
C LEU A 94 6.01 -2.14 -4.16
N PHE A 95 6.49 -3.34 -3.81
CA PHE A 95 7.93 -3.59 -3.72
C PHE A 95 8.64 -3.49 -5.06
N ASP A 96 8.05 -3.99 -6.15
CA ASP A 96 8.58 -3.79 -7.50
C ASP A 96 8.81 -2.29 -7.79
N MET A 97 7.82 -1.46 -7.46
CA MET A 97 7.89 -0.01 -7.65
C MET A 97 8.95 0.64 -6.75
N VAL A 98 9.01 0.24 -5.47
CA VAL A 98 10.00 0.72 -4.49
C VAL A 98 11.43 0.40 -4.94
N ILE A 99 11.66 -0.83 -5.43
CA ILE A 99 12.97 -1.31 -5.90
C ILE A 99 13.39 -0.55 -7.17
N ALA A 100 12.45 -0.34 -8.09
CA ALA A 100 12.68 0.34 -9.36
C ALA A 100 12.92 1.85 -9.21
N ALA A 101 12.34 2.51 -8.19
CA ALA A 101 12.41 3.95 -8.03
C ALA A 101 13.83 4.47 -7.72
N LYS A 102 14.42 5.21 -8.67
CA LYS A 102 15.74 5.86 -8.56
C LYS A 102 15.63 7.36 -8.86
N ALA A 103 16.49 8.14 -8.21
CA ALA A 103 16.80 9.52 -8.62
C ALA A 103 17.63 9.51 -9.92
N LYS A 104 17.81 10.67 -10.57
CA LYS A 104 18.55 10.75 -11.85
C LYS A 104 20.00 10.28 -11.75
N ASP A 105 20.60 10.42 -10.57
CA ASP A 105 21.96 9.97 -10.27
C ASP A 105 22.04 8.49 -9.84
N GLY A 106 20.94 7.75 -9.97
CA GLY A 106 20.87 6.32 -9.68
C GLY A 106 20.67 5.97 -8.20
N ARG A 107 20.63 6.94 -7.28
CA ARG A 107 20.37 6.66 -5.86
C ARG A 107 18.95 6.10 -5.68
N PRO A 108 18.76 5.04 -4.85
CA PRO A 108 17.43 4.55 -4.54
C PRO A 108 16.59 5.60 -3.82
N VAL A 109 15.34 5.77 -4.25
CA VAL A 109 14.39 6.76 -3.70
C VAL A 109 13.95 6.39 -2.28
N VAL A 110 13.70 5.10 -2.02
CA VAL A 110 13.19 4.62 -0.74
C VAL A 110 14.35 4.14 0.15
N LYS A 111 14.30 4.52 1.43
CA LYS A 111 15.26 4.19 2.49
C LYS A 111 14.64 3.45 3.66
N GLY A 112 13.32 3.51 3.79
CA GLY A 112 12.56 2.71 4.74
C GLY A 112 11.15 2.51 4.22
N PHE A 113 10.59 1.35 4.51
CA PHE A 113 9.23 0.97 4.18
C PHE A 113 8.66 0.20 5.36
N SER A 114 7.48 0.57 5.83
CA SER A 114 6.81 -0.07 6.95
C SER A 114 5.35 -0.33 6.62
N TRP A 115 4.95 -1.59 6.74
CA TRP A 115 3.58 -2.02 6.57
C TRP A 115 2.74 -1.75 7.83
N PHE A 116 1.49 -1.31 7.67
CA PHE A 116 0.56 -1.14 8.78
C PHE A 116 -0.04 -2.50 9.14
N ASN A 117 0.37 -3.08 10.27
CA ASN A 117 0.13 -4.48 10.62
C ASN A 117 -1.02 -4.65 11.64
N GLU A 118 -2.21 -4.11 11.33
CA GLU A 118 -3.40 -4.21 12.18
C GLU A 118 -4.64 -4.66 11.41
N ASN A 119 -5.66 -5.10 12.14
CA ASN A 119 -6.91 -5.59 11.57
C ASN A 119 -8.03 -4.56 11.76
N MET A 120 -8.55 -4.01 10.66
CA MET A 120 -9.67 -3.06 10.64
C MET A 120 -9.46 -1.75 11.44
N ALA A 121 -8.25 -1.50 11.90
CA ALA A 121 -7.90 -0.29 12.63
C ALA A 121 -7.90 0.92 11.69
N GLY A 122 -8.48 2.04 12.12
CA GLY A 122 -8.50 3.28 11.32
C GLY A 122 -9.25 3.19 9.97
N GLY A 123 -10.10 2.17 9.78
CA GLY A 123 -10.80 1.96 8.51
C GLY A 123 -9.98 1.25 7.44
N THR A 124 -9.01 0.42 7.83
CA THR A 124 -8.28 -0.46 6.90
C THR A 124 -8.99 -1.79 6.68
N TYR A 125 -8.51 -2.58 5.73
CA TYR A 125 -8.76 -4.03 5.72
C TYR A 125 -7.99 -4.71 6.87
N ASN A 126 -8.12 -6.03 6.97
CA ASN A 126 -7.15 -6.84 7.71
C ASN A 126 -5.79 -6.80 7.01
N LEU A 127 -4.83 -6.13 7.63
CA LEU A 127 -3.47 -6.00 7.13
C LEU A 127 -2.47 -6.80 7.98
N GLN A 128 -2.94 -7.70 8.85
CA GLN A 128 -2.04 -8.52 9.65
C GLN A 128 -1.21 -9.45 8.75
N LEU A 129 0.09 -9.56 9.03
CA LEU A 129 1.04 -10.43 8.33
C LEU A 129 1.07 -11.86 8.88
N PHE A 130 0.34 -12.09 9.98
CA PHE A 130 0.22 -13.37 10.65
C PHE A 130 -1.24 -13.74 10.81
N ASP A 131 -1.54 -15.01 10.64
CA ASP A 131 -2.83 -15.58 11.00
C ASP A 131 -2.97 -15.63 12.53
N ALA A 132 -4.20 -15.83 13.03
CA ALA A 132 -4.49 -15.83 14.45
C ALA A 132 -3.74 -16.94 15.24
N ASP A 133 -3.30 -17.98 14.56
CA ASP A 133 -2.50 -19.08 15.12
C ASP A 133 -0.99 -18.81 15.11
N GLY A 134 -0.55 -17.65 14.62
CA GLY A 134 0.84 -17.20 14.59
C GLY A 134 1.62 -17.60 13.34
N HIS A 135 1.01 -18.26 12.36
CA HIS A 135 1.68 -18.55 11.09
C HIS A 135 1.75 -17.31 10.20
N VAL A 136 2.84 -17.18 9.42
CA VAL A 136 2.98 -16.13 8.41
C VAL A 136 1.99 -16.40 7.27
N ASN A 137 1.09 -15.45 7.04
CA ASN A 137 0.05 -15.59 6.01
C ASN A 137 0.55 -15.14 4.63
N ALA A 138 -0.33 -15.11 3.62
CA ALA A 138 0.06 -14.73 2.26
C ALA A 138 0.62 -13.30 2.17
N ALA A 139 0.01 -12.34 2.86
CA ALA A 139 0.51 -10.96 2.92
C ALA A 139 1.87 -10.90 3.64
N GLY A 140 2.04 -11.64 4.74
CA GLY A 140 3.31 -11.77 5.44
C GLY A 140 4.42 -12.37 4.59
N LYS A 141 4.12 -13.39 3.78
CA LYS A 141 5.09 -13.98 2.85
C LYS A 141 5.53 -12.98 1.79
N ALA A 142 4.57 -12.25 1.21
CA ALA A 142 4.86 -11.17 0.26
C ALA A 142 5.67 -10.03 0.89
N TYR A 143 5.46 -9.75 2.18
CA TYR A 143 6.23 -8.72 2.89
C TYR A 143 7.70 -9.12 3.14
N LEU A 144 7.98 -10.42 3.25
CA LEU A 144 9.30 -10.96 3.60
C LEU A 144 10.17 -11.34 2.39
N SER A 145 9.58 -11.50 1.21
CA SER A 145 10.25 -11.94 -0.02
C SER A 145 10.88 -10.79 -0.79
#